data_AF-A0A556R9W5-F1
#
_entry.id   AF-A0A556R9W5-F1
#
_cell.length_a   1.000
_cell.length_b   1.000
_cell.length_c   1.000
_cell.angle_alpha   90.00
_cell.angle_beta   90.00
_cell.angle_gamma   90.00
#
_symmetry.space_group_name_H-M   'P 1'
#
loop_
_entity.id
_entity.type
_entity.pdbx_description
1 polymer ?
#
loop_
_entity_poly.entity_id
_entity_poly.type
_entity_poly.pdbx_seq_one_letter_code
_entity_poly.pdbx_strand_id
1 'polypeptide(L)'
;MTNISFEGMMAVARQCQDVIRGINQDSEDDMEDAITAGEPLAAIESALDAAYDHPELSRRFPPQVRLMAEDPDNFELEPYREYLNT
;
A
#
# COMPACT_ATOMS: atom_id res chain seq x y z
N MET A 1 12.55 2.26 -11.32
CA MET A 1 11.53 3.07 -12.01
C MET A 1 10.37 2.21 -12.48
N THR A 2 9.40 2.09 -11.60
CA THR A 2 8.03 1.68 -11.85
C THR A 2 7.42 2.73 -12.76
N ASN A 3 7.01 2.34 -13.96
CA ASN A 3 6.44 3.26 -14.94
C ASN A 3 4.94 3.50 -14.66
N ILE A 4 4.62 3.95 -13.45
CA ILE A 4 3.25 4.26 -13.03
C ILE A 4 3.10 5.77 -12.84
N SER A 5 2.02 6.33 -13.35
CA SER A 5 1.70 7.75 -13.15
C SER A 5 1.24 8.00 -11.71
N PHE A 6 1.29 9.25 -11.27
CA PHE A 6 0.71 9.67 -10.00
C PHE A 6 -0.76 9.24 -9.85
N GLU A 7 -1.59 9.46 -10.87
CA GLU A 7 -2.99 9.02 -10.89
C GLU A 7 -3.11 7.49 -10.76
N GLY A 8 -2.18 6.75 -11.38
CA GLY A 8 -2.08 5.30 -11.23
C GLY A 8 -1.75 4.89 -9.80
N MET A 9 -0.81 5.58 -9.14
CA MET A 9 -0.49 5.34 -7.73
C MET A 9 -1.68 5.61 -6.82
N MET A 10 -2.40 6.72 -7.06
CA MET A 10 -3.63 7.04 -6.32
C MET A 10 -4.72 5.97 -6.51
N ALA A 11 -4.85 5.42 -7.73
CA ALA A 11 -5.79 4.33 -7.98
C ALA A 11 -5.40 3.04 -7.24
N VAL A 12 -4.10 2.72 -7.19
CA VAL A 12 -3.57 1.58 -6.43
C VAL A 12 -3.81 1.77 -4.94
N ALA A 13 -3.53 2.95 -4.38
CA ALA A 13 -3.81 3.27 -2.99
C ALA A 13 -5.29 3.01 -2.66
N ARG A 14 -6.22 3.52 -3.46
CA ARG A 14 -7.67 3.26 -3.24
C ARG A 14 -8.04 1.77 -3.27
N GLN A 15 -7.40 0.96 -4.12
CA GLN A 15 -7.63 -0.48 -4.13
C GLN A 15 -7.10 -1.18 -2.87
N CYS A 16 -6.02 -0.67 -2.27
CA CYS A 16 -5.48 -1.22 -1.02
C CYS A 16 -6.46 -1.05 0.15
N GLN A 17 -7.32 -0.01 0.12
CA GLN A 17 -8.31 0.23 1.18
C GLN A 17 -9.30 -0.93 1.32
N ASP A 18 -9.69 -1.57 0.20
CA ASP A 18 -10.58 -2.74 0.23
C ASP A 18 -9.90 -4.01 0.78
N VAL A 19 -8.56 -4.06 0.77
CA VAL A 19 -7.79 -5.18 1.33
C VAL A 19 -7.83 -5.13 2.86
N ILE A 20 -7.72 -3.92 3.40
CA ILE A 20 -7.50 -3.67 4.84
C ILE A 20 -8.76 -3.27 5.61
N ARG A 21 -9.90 -3.12 4.92
CA ARG A 21 -11.18 -2.76 5.53
C ARG A 21 -11.57 -3.69 6.68
N GLY A 22 -11.84 -3.09 7.83
CA GLY A 22 -12.27 -3.74 9.06
C GLY A 22 -11.16 -4.46 9.83
N ILE A 23 -9.88 -4.24 9.47
CA ILE A 23 -8.74 -4.86 10.15
C ILE A 23 -8.24 -3.96 11.27
N ASN A 24 -7.91 -2.72 10.92
CA ASN A 24 -7.38 -1.72 11.84
C ASN A 24 -7.96 -0.36 11.46
N GLN A 25 -8.84 0.17 12.31
CA GLN A 25 -9.51 1.44 12.07
C GLN A 25 -8.53 2.62 12.05
N ASP A 26 -7.52 2.62 12.91
CA ASP A 26 -6.54 3.70 12.97
C ASP A 26 -5.76 3.78 11.65
N SER A 27 -5.35 2.63 11.11
CA SER A 27 -4.67 2.57 9.81
C SER A 27 -5.60 2.87 8.62
N GLU A 28 -6.89 2.53 8.71
CA GLU A 28 -7.91 2.94 7.72
C GLU A 28 -8.07 4.46 7.67
N ASP A 29 -8.11 5.11 8.84
CA ASP A 29 -8.24 6.55 8.98
C ASP A 29 -6.98 7.25 8.45
N ASP A 30 -5.78 6.79 8.86
CA ASP A 30 -4.50 7.32 8.38
C ASP A 30 -4.37 7.20 6.85
N MET A 31 -4.82 6.07 6.29
CA MET A 31 -4.84 5.84 4.86
C MET A 31 -5.78 6.81 4.12
N GLU A 32 -6.97 7.07 4.68
CA GLU A 32 -7.94 8.00 4.08
C GLU A 32 -7.43 9.45 4.09
N ASP A 33 -6.76 9.85 5.17
CA ASP A 33 -6.11 11.16 5.29
C ASP A 33 -4.98 11.32 4.25
N ALA A 34 -4.13 10.31 4.08
CA ALA A 34 -3.07 10.30 3.07
C ALA A 34 -3.64 10.36 1.64
N ILE A 35 -4.71 9.61 1.35
CA ILE A 35 -5.41 9.70 0.05
C ILE A 35 -5.95 11.11 -0.19
N THR A 36 -6.49 11.75 0.83
CA THR A 36 -7.05 13.10 0.76
C THR A 36 -5.96 14.15 0.58
N ALA A 37 -4.79 13.96 1.19
CA ALA A 37 -3.61 14.81 1.02
C ALA A 37 -2.92 14.64 -0.34
N GLY A 38 -3.22 13.57 -1.08
CA GLY A 38 -2.56 13.25 -2.35
C GLY A 38 -1.22 12.55 -2.18
N GLU A 39 -1.08 11.76 -1.11
CA GLU A 39 0.13 11.02 -0.74
C GLU A 39 -0.08 9.51 -0.93
N PRO A 40 -0.01 9.00 -2.18
CA PRO A 40 -0.37 7.61 -2.47
C PRO A 40 0.57 6.59 -1.82
N LEU A 41 1.87 6.90 -1.70
CA LEU A 41 2.83 5.98 -1.09
C LEU A 41 2.57 5.84 0.42
N ALA A 42 2.29 6.94 1.12
CA ALA A 42 1.91 6.91 2.52
C ALA A 42 0.60 6.13 2.73
N ALA A 43 -0.40 6.32 1.87
CA ALA A 43 -1.63 5.54 1.93
C ALA A 43 -1.40 4.03 1.72
N ILE A 44 -0.49 3.65 0.82
CA ILE A 44 -0.12 2.25 0.58
C ILE A 44 0.66 1.69 1.78
N GLU A 45 1.56 2.47 2.37
CA GLU A 45 2.29 2.12 3.58
C GLU A 45 1.34 1.83 4.74
N SER A 46 0.38 2.73 5.03
CA SER A 46 -0.63 2.52 6.08
C SER A 46 -1.43 1.23 5.87
N ALA A 47 -1.77 0.90 4.62
CA ALA A 47 -2.44 -0.36 4.30
C ALA A 47 -1.53 -1.58 4.56
N LEU A 48 -0.24 -1.50 4.19
CA LEU A 48 0.70 -2.60 4.42
C LEU A 48 0.97 -2.81 5.91
N ASP A 49 1.08 -1.74 6.69
CA ASP A 49 1.17 -1.81 8.16
C ASP A 49 -0.05 -2.50 8.77
N ALA A 50 -1.27 -2.09 8.36
CA ALA A 50 -2.50 -2.73 8.82
C ALA A 50 -2.53 -4.23 8.54
N ALA A 51 -1.96 -4.65 7.41
CA ALA A 51 -1.98 -6.03 6.95
C ALA A 51 -0.76 -6.85 7.37
N TYR A 52 0.26 -6.25 8.01
CA TYR A 52 1.56 -6.89 8.24
C TYR A 52 1.45 -8.18 9.08
N ASP A 53 0.61 -8.15 10.12
CA ASP A 53 0.33 -9.30 10.98
C ASP A 53 -0.67 -10.31 10.37
N HIS A 54 -1.12 -10.06 9.14
CA HIS A 54 -2.10 -10.83 8.38
C HIS A 54 -1.50 -11.34 7.05
N PRO A 55 -0.62 -12.36 7.09
CA PRO A 55 0.12 -12.82 5.90
C PRO A 55 -0.79 -13.35 4.78
N GLU A 56 -2.01 -13.81 5.09
CA GLU A 56 -3.00 -14.23 4.10
C GLU A 56 -3.47 -13.08 3.18
N LEU A 57 -3.30 -11.83 3.60
CA LEU A 57 -3.73 -10.66 2.86
C LEU A 57 -2.69 -10.16 1.85
N SER A 58 -1.43 -10.56 1.98
CA SER A 58 -0.35 -10.17 1.06
C SER A 58 -0.73 -10.41 -0.41
N ARG A 59 -1.46 -11.50 -0.66
CA ARG A 59 -1.90 -11.93 -2.00
C ARG A 59 -3.12 -11.19 -2.52
N ARG A 60 -3.78 -10.39 -1.68
CA ARG A 60 -4.94 -9.55 -2.04
C ARG A 60 -4.52 -8.15 -2.48
N PHE A 61 -3.32 -7.71 -2.15
CA PHE A 61 -2.80 -6.44 -2.63
C PHE A 61 -2.66 -6.42 -4.16
N PRO A 62 -2.91 -5.27 -4.81
CA PRO A 62 -2.66 -5.13 -6.24
C PRO A 62 -1.20 -5.48 -6.59
N PRO A 63 -0.95 -6.22 -7.69
CA PRO A 63 0.42 -6.58 -8.11
C PRO A 63 1.38 -5.38 -8.24
N GLN A 64 0.82 -4.21 -8.54
CA GLN A 64 1.55 -2.94 -8.63
C GLN A 64 2.23 -2.56 -7.32
N VAL A 65 1.67 -2.92 -6.16
CA VAL A 65 2.28 -2.62 -4.84
C VAL A 65 3.63 -3.33 -4.71
N ARG A 66 3.74 -4.57 -5.19
CA ARG A 66 5.01 -5.30 -5.22
C ARG A 66 6.03 -4.63 -6.13
N LEU A 67 5.61 -4.21 -7.32
CA LEU A 67 6.49 -3.50 -8.25
C LEU A 67 6.97 -2.17 -7.65
N MET A 68 6.09 -1.44 -6.97
CA MET A 68 6.45 -0.20 -6.28
C MET A 68 7.44 -0.45 -5.15
N ALA A 69 7.25 -1.51 -4.35
CA ALA A 69 8.18 -1.87 -3.29
C ALA A 69 9.56 -2.22 -3.84
N GLU A 70 9.67 -2.83 -5.02
CA GLU A 70 10.94 -3.10 -5.71
C GLU A 70 11.62 -1.86 -6.28
N ASP A 71 10.94 -0.71 -6.32
CA ASP A 71 11.49 0.53 -6.85
C ASP A 71 12.34 1.27 -5.81
N PRO A 72 13.61 1.59 -6.11
CA PRO A 72 14.45 2.37 -5.19
C PRO A 72 13.91 3.78 -4.91
N ASP A 73 13.08 4.32 -5.79
CA ASP A 73 12.49 5.65 -5.63
C ASP A 73 11.31 5.67 -4.63
N ASN A 74 10.77 4.49 -4.25
CA ASN A 74 9.71 4.33 -3.26
C ASN A 74 10.26 3.60 -2.02
N PHE A 75 11.32 4.16 -1.43
CA PHE A 75 12.05 3.51 -0.33
C PHE A 75 11.18 3.29 0.92
N GLU A 76 10.09 4.03 1.07
CA GLU A 76 9.08 3.85 2.12
C GLU A 76 8.44 2.46 2.06
N LEU A 77 8.35 1.86 0.88
CA LEU A 77 7.75 0.54 0.68
C LEU A 77 8.76 -0.61 0.73
N GLU A 78 10.07 -0.32 0.80
CA GLU A 78 11.12 -1.35 0.87
C GLU A 78 10.95 -2.34 2.04
N PRO A 79 10.58 -1.92 3.27
CA PRO A 79 10.42 -2.84 4.41
C PRO A 79 9.39 -3.95 4.18
N TYR A 80 8.42 -3.74 3.29
CA TYR A 80 7.32 -4.69 3.04
C TYR A 80 7.60 -5.69 1.93
N ARG A 81 8.77 -5.63 1.27
CA ARG A 81 9.13 -6.53 0.16
C ARG A 81 9.01 -8.01 0.55
N GLU A 82 9.46 -8.38 1.73
CA GLU A 82 9.39 -9.77 2.20
C GLU A 82 7.93 -10.20 2.40
N TYR A 83 7.14 -9.38 3.10
CA TYR A 83 5.71 -9.60 3.32
C TYR A 83 4.97 -9.81 1.99
N LEU A 84 5.21 -8.94 1.01
CA LEU A 84 4.59 -8.98 -0.32
C LEU A 84 4.99 -10.21 -1.16
N ASN A 85 6.03 -10.94 -0.77
CA ASN A 85 6.54 -12.13 -1.46
C ASN A 85 6.17 -13.46 -0.77
N THR A 86 5.29 -13.43 0.23
CA THR A 86 4.77 -14.59 0.99
C THR A 86 3.57 -15.27 0.32
#